data_AF-A0A1M7G7B2-F1
#
_entry.id   AF-A0A1M7G7B2-F1
#
_cell.length_a   1.000
_cell.length_b   1.000
_cell.length_c   1.000
_cell.angle_alpha   90.00
_cell.angle_beta   90.00
_cell.angle_gamma   90.00
#
_symmetry.space_group_name_H-M   'P 1'
#
loop_
_entity.id
_entity.type
_entity.pdbx_description
1 polymer ?
#
loop_
_entity_poly.entity_id
_entity_poly.type
_entity_poly.pdbx_seq_one_letter_code
_entity_poly.pdbx_strand_id
1 'polypeptide(L)'
;MVRGAGSGRAITALAWGACAMAVQAAEAPLSAPGNVAGLPSCVSADWIQFGRDEQSALLDEGDRRAVVAEMHSLYPVIERDGLPVSRIVLWRRSGGELVFVAAIDNPRQAGEACFIATVSAARFSMALPLLRKYLPQQATAAP
;
A
#
# COMPACT_ATOMS: atom_id res chain seq x y z
N MET A 1 -3.44 56.37 61.59
CA MET A 1 -4.45 57.26 60.96
C MET A 1 -4.69 56.74 59.56
N VAL A 2 -5.74 55.93 59.36
CA VAL A 2 -7.11 56.27 58.93
C VAL A 2 -7.28 56.23 57.39
N ARG A 3 -7.99 55.16 56.97
CA ARG A 3 -8.94 54.97 55.83
C ARG A 3 -8.46 55.28 54.40
N GLY A 4 -8.77 54.49 53.36
CA GLY A 4 -9.76 53.44 53.17
C GLY A 4 -10.62 53.74 51.93
N ALA A 5 -10.55 52.89 50.91
CA ALA A 5 -11.50 52.72 49.79
C ALA A 5 -10.86 51.68 48.85
N GLY A 6 -11.53 50.68 48.28
CA GLY A 6 -12.94 50.32 48.25
C GLY A 6 -13.05 49.03 47.45
N SER A 7 -13.99 48.20 47.84
CA SER A 7 -14.38 46.92 47.24
C SER A 7 -14.61 46.96 45.73
N GLY A 8 -14.31 45.84 45.06
CA GLY A 8 -14.76 45.59 43.70
C GLY A 8 -14.37 44.19 43.21
N ARG A 9 -14.96 43.15 43.78
CA ARG A 9 -14.91 41.79 43.22
C ARG A 9 -15.68 41.78 41.89
N ALA A 10 -15.04 41.33 40.82
CA ALA A 10 -15.72 40.74 39.68
C ALA A 10 -14.79 39.68 39.06
N ILE A 11 -14.94 38.44 39.51
CA ILE A 11 -14.33 37.26 38.91
C ILE A 11 -15.20 36.92 37.70
N THR A 12 -14.77 37.28 36.50
CA THR A 12 -15.40 36.84 35.26
C THR A 12 -14.74 35.53 34.84
N ALA A 13 -15.33 34.41 35.28
CA ALA A 13 -15.00 33.09 34.76
C ALA A 13 -15.57 32.98 33.34
N LEU A 14 -14.75 33.27 32.34
CA LEU A 14 -15.04 32.94 30.94
C LEU A 14 -14.79 31.44 30.74
N ALA A 15 -15.88 30.67 30.82
CA ALA A 15 -15.93 29.29 30.39
C ALA A 15 -15.80 29.23 28.86
N TRP A 16 -14.58 29.08 28.35
CA TRP A 16 -14.35 28.71 26.96
C TRP A 16 -14.43 27.19 26.83
N GLY A 17 -15.65 26.70 26.60
CA GLY A 17 -15.88 25.36 26.07
C GLY A 17 -15.45 25.32 24.61
N ALA A 18 -14.19 24.95 24.37
CA ALA A 18 -13.74 24.60 23.03
C ALA A 18 -14.26 23.19 22.71
N CYS A 19 -15.25 23.11 21.83
CA CYS A 19 -15.62 21.87 21.17
C CYS A 19 -14.39 21.28 20.47
N ALA A 20 -13.86 20.20 21.02
CA ALA A 20 -12.90 19.35 20.33
C ALA A 20 -13.63 18.66 19.17
N MET A 21 -13.54 19.25 17.97
CA MET A 21 -13.89 18.54 16.74
C MET A 21 -12.85 17.42 16.57
N ALA A 22 -13.22 16.21 16.97
CA ALA A 22 -12.48 15.01 16.61
C ALA A 22 -12.58 14.85 15.09
N VAL A 23 -11.57 15.33 14.37
CA VAL A 23 -11.28 14.89 13.00
C VAL A 23 -11.03 13.39 13.09
N GLN A 24 -12.07 12.62 12.82
CA GLN A 24 -11.92 11.23 12.43
C GLN A 24 -11.24 11.29 11.07
N ALA A 25 -9.91 11.16 11.07
CA ALA A 25 -9.22 10.69 9.89
C ALA A 25 -9.90 9.37 9.53
N ALA A 26 -10.76 9.42 8.51
CA ALA A 26 -11.33 8.21 7.94
C ALA A 26 -10.13 7.40 7.47
N GLU A 27 -9.76 6.40 8.27
CA GLU A 27 -8.85 5.36 7.86
C GLU A 27 -9.46 4.83 6.57
N ALA A 28 -8.80 5.12 5.43
CA ALA A 28 -9.25 4.63 4.15
C ALA A 28 -9.52 3.14 4.32
N PRO A 29 -10.71 2.63 3.93
CA PRO A 29 -11.00 1.21 4.07
C PRO A 29 -9.80 0.45 3.54
N LEU A 30 -9.21 -0.41 4.37
CA LEU A 30 -8.18 -1.34 3.91
C LEU A 30 -8.78 -2.03 2.70
N SER A 31 -8.30 -1.69 1.50
CA SER A 31 -8.79 -2.27 0.26
C SER A 31 -8.80 -3.77 0.47
N ALA A 32 -9.96 -4.39 0.33
CA ALA A 32 -10.07 -5.84 0.42
C ALA A 32 -8.99 -6.45 -0.49
N PRO A 33 -8.25 -7.48 -0.05
CA PRO A 33 -7.32 -8.17 -0.94
C PRO A 33 -8.13 -8.73 -2.11
N GLY A 34 -8.01 -8.10 -3.27
CA GLY A 34 -8.87 -8.44 -4.39
C GLY A 34 -8.80 -7.43 -5.53
N ASN A 35 -8.14 -7.88 -6.61
CA ASN A 35 -8.14 -7.31 -7.95
C ASN A 35 -7.56 -5.90 -8.06
N VAL A 36 -6.24 -5.86 -8.27
CA VAL A 36 -5.56 -4.63 -8.69
C VAL A 36 -6.06 -4.25 -10.09
N ALA A 37 -6.33 -2.96 -10.31
CA ALA A 37 -6.63 -2.45 -11.65
C ALA A 37 -5.46 -2.74 -12.61
N GLY A 38 -5.73 -2.83 -13.91
CA GLY A 38 -4.69 -3.06 -14.92
C GLY A 38 -3.52 -2.07 -14.78
N LEU A 39 -2.30 -2.56 -15.00
CA LEU A 39 -1.07 -1.81 -14.72
C LEU A 39 -0.34 -1.52 -16.04
N PRO A 40 -0.15 -0.24 -16.43
CA PRO A 40 0.54 0.11 -17.66
C PRO A 40 2.04 -0.16 -17.57
N SER A 41 2.70 -0.36 -18.71
CA SER A 41 4.16 -0.44 -18.82
C SER A 41 4.81 0.95 -18.70
N CYS A 42 5.94 1.05 -18.00
CA CYS A 42 6.71 2.30 -17.99
C CYS A 42 7.49 2.54 -19.29
N VAL A 43 7.77 1.49 -20.05
CA VAL A 43 8.73 1.52 -21.17
C VAL A 43 8.08 1.23 -22.53
N SER A 44 6.81 0.84 -22.55
CA SER A 44 6.06 0.56 -23.78
C SER A 44 4.62 1.06 -23.66
N ALA A 45 3.82 0.77 -24.68
CA ALA A 45 2.37 0.98 -24.69
C ALA A 45 1.58 -0.22 -24.12
N ASP A 46 2.29 -1.25 -23.63
CA ASP A 46 1.68 -2.49 -23.14
C ASP A 46 1.06 -2.32 -21.74
N TRP A 47 0.19 -3.25 -21.39
CA TRP A 47 -0.52 -3.29 -20.11
C TRP A 47 -0.51 -4.71 -19.55
N ILE A 48 -0.36 -4.82 -18.24
CA ILE A 48 -0.78 -6.02 -17.51
C ILE A 48 -2.27 -5.88 -17.25
N GLN A 49 -3.05 -6.78 -17.84
CA GLN A 49 -4.45 -6.98 -17.48
C GLN A 49 -4.54 -8.23 -16.60
N PHE A 50 -5.03 -8.05 -15.37
CA PHE A 50 -5.31 -9.16 -14.46
C PHE A 50 -6.62 -9.83 -14.89
N GLY A 51 -6.54 -11.12 -15.21
CA GLY A 51 -7.68 -11.90 -15.67
C GLY A 51 -8.74 -12.11 -14.60
N ARG A 52 -9.98 -12.39 -15.02
CA ARG A 52 -11.14 -12.59 -14.11
C ARG A 52 -10.92 -13.74 -13.12
N ASP A 53 -10.29 -14.82 -13.56
CA ASP A 53 -10.05 -16.04 -12.76
C ASP A 53 -8.67 -16.02 -12.08
N GLU A 54 -7.94 -14.93 -12.23
CA GLU A 54 -6.64 -14.73 -11.63
C GLU A 54 -6.78 -13.97 -10.31
N GLN A 55 -5.81 -14.13 -9.42
CA GLN A 55 -5.84 -13.46 -8.12
C GLN A 55 -4.65 -12.52 -8.04
N SER A 56 -4.90 -11.25 -7.70
CA SER A 56 -3.86 -10.25 -7.55
C SER A 56 -4.07 -9.43 -6.28
N ALA A 57 -2.96 -9.05 -5.65
CA ALA A 57 -2.98 -8.22 -4.45
C ALA A 57 -1.75 -7.31 -4.41
N LEU A 58 -1.98 -6.04 -4.07
CA LEU A 58 -0.91 -5.11 -3.73
C LEU A 58 -0.36 -5.47 -2.35
N LEU A 59 0.96 -5.62 -2.26
CA LEU A 59 1.62 -5.88 -0.97
C LEU A 59 1.61 -4.61 -0.10
N ASP A 60 1.46 -4.80 1.22
CA ASP A 60 1.67 -3.74 2.18
C ASP A 60 3.14 -3.31 2.24
N GLU A 61 3.40 -2.18 2.90
CA GLU A 61 4.74 -1.57 2.95
C GLU A 61 5.81 -2.46 3.61
N GLY A 62 5.42 -3.27 4.60
CA GLY A 62 6.34 -4.18 5.27
C GLY A 62 6.80 -5.29 4.34
N ASP A 63 5.83 -5.96 3.72
CA ASP A 63 6.08 -7.08 2.80
C ASP A 63 6.72 -6.62 1.49
N ARG A 64 6.32 -5.45 0.97
CA ARG A 64 6.93 -4.82 -0.20
C ARG A 64 8.43 -4.63 0.01
N ARG A 65 8.85 -4.04 1.14
CA ARG A 65 10.27 -3.81 1.44
C ARG A 65 11.04 -5.12 1.57
N ALA A 66 10.44 -6.14 2.18
CA ALA A 66 11.08 -7.45 2.30
C ALA A 66 11.26 -8.13 0.92
N VAL A 67 10.25 -8.08 0.05
CA VAL A 67 10.37 -8.59 -1.33
C VAL A 67 11.42 -7.80 -2.11
N VAL A 68 11.46 -6.48 -1.99
CA VAL A 68 12.48 -5.64 -2.66
C VAL A 68 13.89 -5.98 -2.16
N ALA A 69 14.08 -6.19 -0.86
CA ALA A 69 15.37 -6.58 -0.31
C ALA A 69 15.85 -7.93 -0.85
N GLU A 70 14.95 -8.92 -0.91
CA GLU A 70 15.28 -10.23 -1.50
C GLU A 70 15.51 -10.13 -3.02
N MET A 71 14.73 -9.30 -3.72
CA MET A 71 14.89 -9.03 -5.15
C MET A 71 16.26 -8.42 -5.46
N HIS A 72 16.77 -7.50 -4.64
CA HIS A 72 18.12 -6.95 -4.82
C HIS A 72 19.21 -8.01 -4.63
N SER A 73 19.03 -8.95 -3.70
CA SER A 73 19.93 -10.09 -3.50
C SER A 73 19.95 -11.03 -4.72
N LEU A 74 18.78 -11.31 -5.30
CA LEU A 74 18.62 -12.19 -6.45
C LEU A 74 19.01 -11.52 -7.78
N TYR A 75 18.79 -10.21 -7.89
CA TYR A 75 18.97 -9.43 -9.11
C TYR A 75 19.71 -8.11 -8.84
N PRO A 76 21.04 -8.15 -8.60
CA PRO A 76 21.82 -6.95 -8.25
C PRO A 76 21.83 -5.84 -9.30
N VAL A 77 21.41 -6.15 -10.54
CA VAL A 77 21.26 -5.15 -11.61
C VAL A 77 20.16 -4.13 -11.29
N ILE A 78 19.10 -4.53 -10.59
CA ILE A 78 17.98 -3.64 -10.24
C ILE A 78 18.43 -2.53 -9.29
N GLU A 79 19.29 -2.85 -8.32
CA GLU A 79 19.87 -1.88 -7.40
C GLU A 79 20.83 -0.93 -8.13
N ARG A 80 21.65 -1.46 -9.04
CA ARG A 80 22.63 -0.68 -9.82
C ARG A 80 21.96 0.37 -10.69
N ASP A 81 20.82 0.05 -11.28
CA ASP A 81 20.07 0.95 -12.15
C ASP A 81 19.24 1.97 -11.35
N GLY A 82 19.20 1.85 -10.01
CA GLY A 82 18.57 2.81 -9.11
C GLY A 82 17.04 2.86 -9.25
N LEU A 83 16.40 1.77 -9.67
CA LEU A 83 14.96 1.75 -9.94
C LEU A 83 14.15 1.78 -8.64
N PRO A 84 13.39 2.86 -8.35
CA PRO A 84 12.74 3.04 -7.06
C PRO A 84 11.39 2.30 -7.05
N VAL A 85 11.43 0.97 -6.84
CA VAL A 85 10.22 0.14 -6.80
C VAL A 85 9.29 0.62 -5.69
N SER A 86 8.21 1.32 -6.07
CA SER A 86 7.24 1.91 -5.14
C SER A 86 6.07 0.96 -4.84
N ARG A 87 5.81 -0.03 -5.70
CA ARG A 87 4.72 -1.00 -5.54
C ARG A 87 5.15 -2.40 -5.97
N ILE A 88 4.68 -3.41 -5.23
CA ILE A 88 4.78 -4.82 -5.62
C ILE A 88 3.38 -5.42 -5.63
N VAL A 89 2.98 -6.04 -6.74
CA VAL A 89 1.76 -6.83 -6.83
C VAL A 89 2.12 -8.32 -6.82
N LEU A 90 1.56 -9.09 -5.89
CA LEU A 90 1.58 -10.55 -5.96
C LEU A 90 0.43 -11.00 -6.86
N TRP A 91 0.74 -11.77 -7.90
CA TRP A 91 -0.23 -12.23 -8.89
C TRP A 91 -0.11 -13.74 -9.09
N ARG A 92 -1.24 -14.43 -8.91
CA ARG A 92 -1.44 -15.82 -9.31
C ARG A 92 -2.15 -15.84 -10.67
N ARG A 93 -1.39 -16.18 -11.71
CA ARG A 93 -1.86 -16.24 -13.10
C ARG A 93 -2.75 -17.46 -13.34
N SER A 94 -3.46 -17.46 -14.46
CA SER A 94 -4.13 -18.65 -14.98
C SER A 94 -3.11 -19.78 -15.15
N GLY A 95 -3.37 -20.95 -14.55
CA GLY A 95 -2.42 -22.07 -14.51
C GLY A 95 -1.58 -22.16 -13.22
N GLY A 96 -1.75 -21.23 -12.28
CA GLY A 96 -1.18 -21.31 -10.94
C GLY A 96 0.24 -20.75 -10.81
N GLU A 97 0.80 -20.19 -11.89
CA GLU A 97 2.08 -19.47 -11.84
C GLU A 97 1.97 -18.27 -10.88
N LEU A 98 2.97 -18.12 -10.00
CA LEU A 98 3.07 -17.02 -9.07
C LEU A 98 4.18 -16.06 -9.50
N VAL A 99 3.83 -14.78 -9.62
CA VAL A 99 4.76 -13.72 -10.00
C VAL A 99 4.62 -12.51 -9.08
N PHE A 100 5.72 -11.80 -8.88
CA PHE A 100 5.71 -10.44 -8.38
C PHE A 100 5.83 -9.48 -9.56
N VAL A 101 4.94 -8.49 -9.61
CA VAL A 101 5.02 -7.37 -10.55
C VAL A 101 5.63 -6.19 -9.80
N ALA A 102 6.80 -5.75 -10.25
CA ALA A 102 7.49 -4.57 -9.71
C ALA A 102 7.10 -3.32 -10.49
N ALA A 103 6.67 -2.30 -9.77
CA ALA A 103 6.20 -1.05 -10.33
C ALA A 103 6.81 0.16 -9.63
N ILE A 104 6.93 1.24 -10.39
CA ILE A 104 7.41 2.54 -9.96
C ILE A 104 6.31 3.58 -10.16
N ASP A 105 6.50 4.77 -9.59
CA ASP A 105 5.64 5.90 -9.89
C ASP A 105 5.77 6.27 -11.37
N ASN A 106 4.64 6.49 -12.03
CA ASN A 106 4.61 6.71 -13.47
C ASN A 106 5.19 8.09 -13.80
N PRO A 107 6.35 8.17 -14.49
CA PRO A 107 6.97 9.46 -14.79
C PRO A 107 6.16 10.27 -15.82
N ARG A 108 5.23 9.63 -16.53
CA ARG A 108 4.36 10.25 -17.54
C ARG A 108 3.04 10.74 -16.95
N GLN A 109 2.63 10.26 -15.77
CA GLN A 109 1.31 10.53 -15.20
C GLN A 109 1.35 10.51 -13.67
N ALA A 110 1.30 11.69 -13.07
CA ALA A 110 1.39 11.85 -11.62
C ALA A 110 0.24 11.11 -10.90
N GLY A 111 0.58 10.47 -9.77
CA GLY A 111 -0.37 9.69 -8.96
C GLY A 111 -0.62 8.27 -9.48
N GLU A 112 -0.17 7.94 -10.68
CA GLU A 112 -0.26 6.59 -11.23
C GLU A 112 1.03 5.81 -11.05
N ALA A 113 0.94 4.49 -11.18
CA ALA A 113 2.10 3.62 -11.22
C ALA A 113 2.14 2.86 -12.55
N CYS A 114 3.34 2.50 -12.98
CA CYS A 114 3.56 1.64 -14.13
C CYS A 114 4.53 0.53 -13.75
N PHE A 115 4.40 -0.65 -14.37
CA PHE A 115 5.31 -1.76 -14.12
C PHE A 115 6.60 -1.62 -14.93
N ILE A 116 7.67 -2.13 -14.35
CA ILE A 116 9.00 -2.20 -14.96
C ILE A 116 9.48 -3.63 -15.14
N ALA A 117 8.96 -4.57 -14.34
CA ALA A 117 9.38 -5.97 -14.38
C ALA A 117 8.33 -6.90 -13.79
N THR A 118 8.35 -8.15 -14.25
CA THR A 118 7.70 -9.29 -13.60
C THR A 118 8.75 -10.34 -13.26
N VAL A 119 8.76 -10.81 -12.02
CA VAL A 119 9.70 -11.83 -11.57
C VAL A 119 8.94 -13.03 -11.01
N SER A 120 9.43 -14.24 -11.27
CA SER A 120 8.82 -15.45 -10.71
C SER A 120 8.93 -15.44 -9.19
N ALA A 121 7.79 -15.54 -8.50
CA ALA A 121 7.75 -15.55 -7.04
C ALA A 121 8.39 -16.84 -6.48
N ALA A 122 8.49 -17.91 -7.26
CA ALA A 122 9.11 -19.16 -6.84
C ALA A 122 10.60 -19.01 -6.46
N ARG A 123 11.25 -17.90 -6.83
CA ARG A 123 12.64 -17.59 -6.47
C ARG A 123 12.77 -16.97 -5.07
N PHE A 124 11.66 -16.56 -4.46
CA PHE A 124 11.62 -15.82 -3.20
C PHE A 124 11.22 -16.74 -2.05
N SER A 125 12.02 -16.75 -1.00
CA SER A 125 11.79 -17.51 0.23
C SER A 125 10.46 -17.16 0.90
N MET A 126 10.02 -15.90 0.76
CA MET A 126 8.78 -15.42 1.36
C MET A 126 7.51 -15.60 0.51
N ALA A 127 7.61 -16.21 -0.68
CA ALA A 127 6.47 -16.34 -1.57
C ALA A 127 5.30 -17.12 -0.96
N LEU A 128 5.55 -18.24 -0.27
CA LEU A 128 4.50 -19.04 0.36
C LEU A 128 3.81 -18.35 1.55
N PRO A 129 4.53 -17.70 2.50
CA PRO A 129 3.91 -16.84 3.49
C PRO A 129 3.02 -15.74 2.89
N LEU A 130 3.50 -15.03 1.86
CA LEU A 130 2.74 -13.95 1.22
C LEU A 130 1.52 -14.49 0.48
N LEU A 131 1.65 -15.64 -0.18
CA LEU A 131 0.53 -16.30 -0.84
C LEU A 131 -0.63 -16.55 0.11
N ARG A 132 -0.34 -17.07 1.31
CA ARG A 132 -1.35 -17.35 2.33
C ARG A 132 -2.00 -16.09 2.87
N LYS A 133 -1.24 -15.01 3.00
CA LYS A 133 -1.71 -13.72 3.52
C LYS A 133 -2.60 -13.00 2.50
N TYR A 134 -2.18 -12.91 1.25
CA TYR A 134 -2.79 -12.04 0.25
C TYR A 134 -3.73 -12.74 -0.71
N LEU A 135 -3.46 -14.00 -1.05
CA LEU A 135 -4.25 -14.79 -2.00
C LEU A 135 -4.73 -16.09 -1.31
N PRO A 136 -5.46 -15.98 -0.18
CA PRO A 136 -5.95 -17.14 0.53
C PRO A 136 -6.83 -17.95 -0.44
N GLN A 137 -6.66 -19.27 -0.41
CA GLN A 137 -7.59 -20.14 -1.12
C GLN A 137 -8.98 -19.87 -0.52
N GLN A 138 -9.86 -19.21 -1.28
CA GLN A 138 -11.26 -19.20 -0.93
C GLN A 138 -11.68 -20.67 -0.97
N ALA A 139 -12.06 -21.22 0.19
CA ALA A 139 -12.64 -22.54 0.25
C ALA A 139 -13.80 -22.54 -0.74
N THR A 140 -13.63 -23.23 -1.86
CA THR A 140 -14.70 -23.43 -2.82
C THR A 140 -15.80 -24.12 -2.05
N ALA A 141 -16.88 -23.40 -1.74
CA ALA A 141 -18.11 -24.03 -1.30
C ALA A 141 -18.57 -24.87 -2.50
N ALA A 142 -18.20 -26.15 -2.48
CA ALA A 142 -18.69 -27.12 -3.43
C ALA A 142 -20.22 -27.24 -3.22
N PRO A 143 -21.04 -27.13 -4.28
CA PRO A 143 -22.34 -27.77 -4.28
C PRO A 143 -22.18 -29.30 -4.31
#